data_AF-A0A927HXR3-F1
#
_entry.id   AF-A0A927HXR3-F1
#
_cell.length_a   1.000
_cell.length_b   1.000
_cell.length_c   1.000
_cell.angle_alpha   90.00
_cell.angle_beta   90.00
_cell.angle_gamma   90.00
#
_symmetry.space_group_name_H-M   'P 1'
#
loop_
_entity.id
_entity.type
_entity.pdbx_description
1 polymer ?
#
loop_
_entity_poly.entity_id
_entity_poly.type
_entity_poly.pdbx_seq_one_letter_code
_entity_poly.pdbx_strand_id
1 'polypeptide(L)'
;MERDALALLWSAIAAGLSMGGLPCWRREFSRQTGGGSREVFLLENLGYTFGFIIVIMARQQLFTENTVTAVLPVMHNPTLGNVGLLMRLWSVVLAGNLIGTAVAAWAFNYMPIFDEPTRQAFVSIAEDVMKNSPTEMFANAIISGWLVATMV
;
A
#
# COMPACT_ATOMS: atom_id res chain seq x y z
N MET A 1 -5.75 -3.75 24.93
CA MET A 1 -6.79 -3.30 23.98
C MET A 1 -6.58 -1.85 23.53
N GLU A 2 -6.72 -0.80 24.36
CA GLU A 2 -6.53 0.59 23.89
C GLU A 2 -5.06 0.94 23.56
N ARG A 3 -4.12 0.49 24.38
CA ARG A 3 -2.68 0.67 24.13
C ARG A 3 -2.19 -0.12 22.91
N ASP A 4 -2.79 -1.28 22.64
CA ASP A 4 -2.48 -2.10 21.47
C ASP A 4 -3.00 -1.47 20.18
N ALA A 5 -4.20 -0.87 20.22
CA ALA A 5 -4.80 -0.22 19.05
C ALA A 5 -3.96 0.97 18.54
N LEU A 6 -3.37 1.75 19.45
CA LEU A 6 -2.47 2.85 19.11
C LEU A 6 -1.15 2.34 18.51
N ALA A 7 -0.56 1.29 19.08
CA ALA A 7 0.65 0.68 18.52
C ALA A 7 0.39 0.08 17.12
N LEU A 8 -0.75 -0.58 16.94
CA LEU A 8 -1.22 -1.08 15.65
C LEU A 8 -1.40 0.06 14.64
N LEU A 9 -2.03 1.16 15.05
CA LEU A 9 -2.24 2.33 14.19
C LEU A 9 -0.92 2.94 13.73
N TRP A 10 0.04 3.14 14.64
CA TRP A 10 1.36 3.68 14.27
C TRP A 10 2.14 2.74 13.33
N SER A 11 2.05 1.43 13.55
CA SER A 11 2.63 0.44 12.62
C SER A 11 1.96 0.50 11.24
N ALA A 12 0.63 0.66 11.20
CA ALA A 12 -0.13 0.79 9.96
C ALA A 12 0.14 2.10 9.21
N ILE A 13 0.33 3.22 9.93
CA ILE A 13 0.76 4.50 9.33
C ILE A 13 2.15 4.35 8.72
N ALA A 14 3.08 3.72 9.44
CA ALA A 14 4.41 3.45 8.92
C ALA A 14 4.38 2.56 7.68
N ALA A 15 3.51 1.55 7.64
CA ALA A 15 3.29 0.70 6.46
C ALA A 15 2.82 1.52 5.25
N GLY A 16 1.85 2.42 5.45
CA GLY A 16 1.32 3.31 4.41
C GLY A 16 2.37 4.29 3.89
N LEU A 17 3.19 4.85 4.77
CA LEU A 17 4.33 5.70 4.40
C LEU A 17 5.37 4.93 3.58
N SER A 18 5.72 3.71 4.00
CA SER A 18 6.63 2.86 3.24
C SER A 18 6.08 2.58 1.85
N MET A 19 4.81 2.16 1.72
CA MET A 19 4.22 1.88 0.41
C MET A 19 4.11 3.11 -0.49
N GLY A 20 3.73 4.26 0.08
CA GLY A 20 3.66 5.53 -0.64
C GLY A 20 5.02 6.09 -1.02
N GLY A 21 6.09 5.71 -0.30
CA GLY A 21 7.44 6.25 -0.43
C GLY A 21 8.24 5.78 -1.66
N LEU A 22 7.95 4.59 -2.19
CA LEU A 22 8.79 3.95 -3.20
C LEU A 22 8.70 4.40 -4.67
N PRO A 23 7.71 5.20 -5.10
CA PRO A 23 7.73 5.77 -6.44
C PRO A 23 8.93 6.72 -6.69
N CYS A 24 9.71 7.10 -5.65
CA CYS A 24 10.97 7.86 -5.76
C CYS A 24 11.93 7.33 -6.84
N TRP A 25 11.98 6.02 -7.05
CA TRP A 25 13.03 5.38 -7.86
C TRP A 25 12.81 5.52 -9.37
N ARG A 26 11.54 5.70 -9.79
CA ARG A 26 11.16 5.79 -11.21
C ARG A 26 11.82 6.97 -11.92
N ARG A 27 12.09 8.07 -11.21
CA ARG A 27 12.66 9.27 -11.84
C ARG A 27 14.17 9.26 -11.96
N GLU A 28 14.88 8.98 -10.87
CA GLU A 28 16.35 9.10 -10.83
C GLU A 28 17.01 8.25 -11.92
N PHE A 29 16.39 7.14 -12.28
CA PHE A 29 16.89 6.24 -13.32
C PHE A 29 16.39 6.58 -14.73
N SER A 30 15.13 7.01 -14.90
CA SER A 30 14.62 7.47 -16.21
C SER A 30 15.44 8.65 -16.77
N ARG A 31 16.02 9.46 -15.87
CA ARG A 31 16.93 10.56 -16.22
C ARG A 31 18.31 10.09 -16.68
N GLN A 32 18.75 8.90 -16.26
CA GLN A 32 20.06 8.32 -16.60
C GLN A 32 20.04 7.46 -17.87
N THR A 33 18.92 6.80 -18.19
CA THR A 33 18.87 5.81 -19.29
C THR A 33 18.23 6.29 -20.58
N GLY A 34 17.82 7.56 -20.69
CA GLY A 34 17.35 8.12 -21.96
C GLY A 34 16.01 7.55 -22.47
N GLY A 35 15.18 6.99 -21.58
CA GLY A 35 13.77 6.71 -21.89
C GLY A 35 13.47 5.38 -22.58
N GLY A 36 14.28 4.33 -22.38
CA GLY A 36 13.92 2.98 -22.80
C GLY A 36 12.72 2.43 -22.00
N SER A 37 11.56 2.27 -22.66
CA SER A 37 10.29 1.84 -22.05
C SER A 37 10.38 0.54 -21.23
N ARG A 38 11.31 -0.37 -21.60
CA ARG A 38 11.50 -1.67 -20.93
C ARG A 38 12.24 -1.55 -19.60
N GLU A 39 13.22 -0.64 -19.50
CA GLU A 39 14.01 -0.47 -18.27
C GLU A 39 13.16 0.22 -17.20
N VAL A 40 12.41 1.25 -17.59
CA VAL A 40 11.47 1.95 -16.70
C VAL A 40 10.41 1.00 -16.15
N PHE A 41 9.85 0.11 -16.98
CA PHE A 41 8.87 -0.90 -16.55
C PHE A 41 9.46 -1.92 -15.58
N LEU A 42 10.66 -2.44 -15.83
CA LEU A 42 11.31 -3.40 -14.92
C LEU A 42 11.66 -2.76 -13.57
N LEU A 43 12.12 -1.50 -13.59
CA LEU A 43 12.43 -0.73 -12.38
C LEU A 43 11.18 -0.38 -11.57
N GLU A 44 10.06 -0.10 -12.20
CA GLU A 44 8.78 0.11 -11.50
C GLU A 44 8.31 -1.15 -10.76
N ASN A 45 8.40 -2.31 -11.42
CA ASN A 45 8.09 -3.59 -10.78
C ASN A 45 9.06 -3.93 -9.63
N LEU A 46 10.35 -3.62 -9.79
CA LEU A 46 11.33 -3.77 -8.72
C LEU A 46 11.08 -2.81 -7.56
N GLY A 47 10.74 -1.56 -7.84
CA GLY A 47 10.36 -0.57 -6.83
C GLY A 47 9.17 -1.04 -6.00
N TYR A 48 8.11 -1.52 -6.64
CA TYR A 48 6.98 -2.12 -5.93
C TYR A 48 7.40 -3.30 -5.04
N THR A 49 8.27 -4.18 -5.55
CA THR A 49 8.82 -5.33 -4.80
C THR A 49 9.61 -4.90 -3.57
N PHE A 50 10.48 -3.88 -3.68
CA PHE A 50 11.23 -3.35 -2.55
C PHE A 50 10.31 -2.78 -1.45
N GLY A 51 9.16 -2.25 -1.82
CA GLY A 51 8.23 -1.62 -0.88
C GLY A 51 7.59 -2.66 0.01
N PHE A 52 7.17 -3.77 -0.62
CA PHE A 52 6.72 -4.95 0.11
C PHE A 52 7.82 -5.56 0.98
N ILE A 53 9.06 -5.68 0.49
CA ILE A 53 10.17 -6.18 1.32
C ILE A 53 10.39 -5.33 2.56
N ILE A 54 10.38 -3.99 2.44
CA ILE A 54 10.55 -3.08 3.58
C ILE A 54 9.42 -3.28 4.60
N VAL A 55 8.17 -3.35 4.14
CA VAL A 55 6.99 -3.55 5.00
C VAL A 55 7.09 -4.88 5.75
N ILE A 56 7.44 -5.97 5.06
CA ILE A 56 7.57 -7.31 5.64
C ILE A 56 8.74 -7.36 6.64
N MET A 57 9.92 -6.88 6.24
CA MET A 57 11.12 -6.88 7.09
C MET A 57 10.93 -6.02 8.35
N ALA A 58 10.23 -4.90 8.22
CA ALA A 58 9.91 -4.01 9.34
C ALA A 58 8.72 -4.49 10.18
N ARG A 59 8.07 -5.62 9.80
CA ARG A 59 6.86 -6.16 10.44
C ARG A 59 5.74 -5.11 10.55
N GLN A 60 5.61 -4.30 9.52
CA GLN A 60 4.63 -3.22 9.43
C GLN A 60 3.24 -3.80 9.11
N GLN A 61 2.20 -3.22 9.70
CA GLN A 61 0.85 -3.75 9.59
C GLN A 61 0.15 -3.26 8.32
N LEU A 62 0.11 -4.12 7.30
CA LEU A 62 -0.63 -3.85 6.07
C LEU A 62 -2.02 -4.49 6.12
N PHE A 63 -3.03 -3.76 5.65
CA PHE A 63 -4.40 -4.26 5.62
C PHE A 63 -4.54 -5.54 4.79
N THR A 64 -3.87 -5.59 3.63
CA THR A 64 -3.94 -6.71 2.69
C THR A 64 -3.30 -7.99 3.24
N GLU A 65 -2.25 -7.87 4.06
CA GLU A 65 -1.57 -8.98 4.74
C GLU A 65 -2.40 -9.58 5.88
N ASN A 66 -3.12 -8.75 6.63
CA ASN A 66 -3.93 -9.17 7.77
C ASN A 66 -5.27 -9.83 7.39
N THR A 67 -5.52 -10.13 6.11
CA THR A 67 -6.79 -10.71 5.67
C THR A 67 -6.90 -12.17 6.12
N VAL A 68 -5.99 -13.04 5.69
CA VAL A 68 -6.06 -14.49 5.98
C VAL A 68 -5.87 -14.78 7.48
N THR A 69 -4.85 -14.17 8.09
CA THR A 69 -4.50 -14.39 9.50
C THR A 69 -5.59 -13.92 10.47
N ALA A 70 -6.29 -12.83 10.16
CA ALA A 70 -7.39 -12.34 11.00
C ALA A 70 -8.72 -13.06 10.74
N VAL A 71 -8.95 -13.53 9.51
CA VAL A 71 -10.20 -14.23 9.15
C VAL A 71 -10.22 -15.68 9.65
N LEU A 72 -9.08 -16.38 9.65
CA LEU A 72 -9.00 -17.79 10.08
C LEU A 72 -9.57 -18.05 11.50
N PRO A 73 -9.22 -17.28 12.54
CA PRO A 73 -9.79 -17.45 13.89
C PRO A 73 -11.30 -17.20 13.94
N VAL A 74 -11.80 -16.26 13.12
CA VAL A 74 -13.24 -15.96 13.03
C VAL A 74 -13.98 -17.11 12.35
N MET A 75 -13.39 -17.72 11.32
CA MET A 75 -13.96 -18.91 10.69
C MET A 75 -14.00 -20.12 11.63
N HIS A 76 -12.98 -20.26 12.48
CA HIS A 76 -12.93 -21.35 13.46
C HIS A 76 -13.96 -21.18 14.59
N ASN A 77 -14.25 -19.94 15.01
CA ASN A 77 -15.27 -19.64 16.02
C ASN A 77 -16.11 -18.42 15.59
N PRO A 78 -17.11 -18.61 14.72
CA PRO A 78 -17.88 -17.52 14.11
C PRO A 78 -18.91 -16.98 15.10
N THR A 79 -18.47 -16.09 15.99
CA THR A 79 -19.34 -15.35 16.91
C THR A 79 -19.46 -13.90 16.46
N LEU A 80 -20.60 -13.26 16.73
CA LEU A 80 -20.79 -11.82 16.44
C LEU A 80 -19.73 -10.95 17.13
N GLY A 81 -19.26 -11.36 18.32
CA GLY A 81 -18.15 -10.70 19.01
C GLY A 81 -16.83 -10.79 18.24
N ASN A 82 -16.49 -11.97 17.69
CA ASN A 82 -15.28 -12.16 16.91
C ASN A 82 -15.33 -11.42 15.56
N VAL A 83 -16.49 -11.37 14.91
CA VAL A 83 -16.70 -10.54 13.70
C VAL A 83 -16.52 -9.06 14.02
N GLY A 84 -17.05 -8.59 15.16
CA GLY A 84 -16.84 -7.21 15.62
C GLY A 84 -15.36 -6.88 15.89
N LEU A 85 -14.61 -7.81 16.48
CA LEU A 85 -13.16 -7.66 16.69
C LEU A 85 -12.39 -7.59 15.36
N LEU A 86 -12.75 -8.42 14.39
CA LEU A 86 -12.19 -8.40 13.03
C LEU A 86 -12.43 -7.07 12.35
N MET A 87 -13.68 -6.59 12.33
CA MET A 87 -14.05 -5.32 11.71
C MET A 87 -13.33 -4.13 12.36
N ARG A 88 -13.15 -4.17 13.69
CA ARG A 88 -12.38 -3.16 14.42
C ARG A 88 -10.90 -3.18 14.02
N LEU A 89 -10.27 -4.36 13.95
CA LEU A 89 -8.89 -4.50 13.52
C LEU A 89 -8.70 -3.96 12.10
N TRP A 90 -9.54 -4.41 11.17
CA TRP A 90 -9.54 -3.99 9.78
C TRP A 90 -9.70 -2.48 9.62
N SER A 91 -10.64 -1.88 10.34
CA SER A 91 -10.87 -0.44 10.28
C SER A 91 -9.68 0.36 10.79
N VAL A 92 -9.04 -0.07 11.88
CA VAL A 92 -7.84 0.60 12.44
C VAL A 92 -6.66 0.51 11.49
N VAL A 93 -6.39 -0.69 10.94
CA VAL A 93 -5.25 -0.91 10.04
C VAL A 93 -5.46 -0.20 8.70
N LEU A 94 -6.66 -0.28 8.12
CA LEU A 94 -7.00 0.40 6.87
C LEU A 94 -6.89 1.93 7.04
N ALA A 95 -7.45 2.48 8.12
CA ALA A 95 -7.34 3.92 8.40
C ALA A 95 -5.87 4.34 8.58
N GLY A 96 -5.06 3.55 9.29
CA GLY A 96 -3.63 3.81 9.45
C GLY A 96 -2.89 3.81 8.11
N ASN A 97 -3.11 2.80 7.26
CA ASN A 97 -2.50 2.74 5.93
C ASN A 97 -2.89 3.94 5.07
N LEU A 98 -4.17 4.33 5.05
CA LEU A 98 -4.66 5.49 4.30
C LEU A 98 -4.04 6.81 4.81
N ILE A 99 -3.95 6.99 6.13
CA ILE A 99 -3.30 8.16 6.74
C ILE A 99 -1.83 8.22 6.34
N GLY A 100 -1.11 7.09 6.42
CA GLY A 100 0.30 7.02 6.00
C GLY A 100 0.48 7.40 4.53
N THR A 101 -0.34 6.83 3.64
CA THR A 101 -0.30 7.17 2.21
C THR A 101 -0.65 8.63 1.95
N ALA A 102 -1.63 9.20 2.67
CA ALA A 102 -2.00 10.60 2.54
C ALA A 102 -0.87 11.54 3.01
N VAL A 103 -0.19 11.21 4.10
CA VAL A 103 0.99 11.96 4.57
C VAL A 103 2.13 11.88 3.56
N ALA A 104 2.39 10.71 2.96
CA ALA A 104 3.37 10.56 1.89
C ALA A 104 3.01 11.42 0.65
N ALA A 105 1.75 11.36 0.21
CA ALA A 105 1.28 12.17 -0.91
C ALA A 105 1.39 13.69 -0.63
N TRP A 106 1.06 14.11 0.59
CA TRP A 106 1.22 15.49 1.04
C TRP A 106 2.70 15.91 1.03
N ALA A 107 3.57 15.08 1.58
CA ALA A 107 5.03 15.28 1.55
C ALA A 107 5.57 15.45 0.12
N PHE A 108 5.10 14.64 -0.83
CA PHE A 108 5.51 14.72 -2.23
C PHE A 108 5.02 15.97 -2.95
N ASN A 109 3.90 16.55 -2.51
CA ASN A 109 3.37 17.77 -3.12
C ASN A 109 4.07 19.03 -2.60
N TYR A 110 4.42 19.07 -1.31
CA TYR A 110 4.94 20.28 -0.66
C TYR A 110 6.46 20.30 -0.47
N MET A 111 7.12 19.15 -0.35
CA MET A 111 8.58 19.12 -0.23
C MET A 111 9.23 19.05 -1.62
N PRO A 112 10.36 19.75 -1.85
CA PRO A 112 11.11 19.71 -3.10
C PRO A 112 11.92 18.40 -3.23
N ILE A 113 11.29 17.26 -2.93
CA ILE A 113 11.87 15.92 -3.07
C ILE A 113 11.82 15.50 -4.55
N PHE A 114 10.78 15.90 -5.26
CA PHE A 114 10.58 15.62 -6.68
C PHE A 114 10.36 16.89 -7.48
N ASP A 115 10.96 16.90 -8.66
CA ASP A 115 10.76 17.89 -9.71
C ASP A 115 9.50 17.62 -10.54
N GLU A 116 9.05 18.65 -11.26
CA GLU A 116 7.71 18.74 -11.85
C GLU A 116 7.30 17.54 -12.73
N PRO A 117 8.14 17.04 -13.66
CA PRO A 117 7.73 15.92 -14.52
C PRO A 117 7.37 14.60 -13.80
N THR A 118 7.81 14.39 -12.56
CA THR A 118 7.61 13.14 -11.81
C THR A 118 6.38 13.24 -10.95
N ARG A 119 6.13 14.43 -10.40
CA ARG A 119 4.81 14.75 -9.88
C ARG A 119 3.74 14.55 -10.97
N GLN A 120 3.98 15.03 -12.19
CA GLN A 120 3.07 14.80 -13.31
C GLN A 120 2.91 13.31 -13.65
N ALA A 121 4.00 12.53 -13.66
CA ALA A 121 3.91 11.09 -13.87
C ALA A 121 3.08 10.38 -12.79
N PHE A 122 3.16 10.79 -11.52
CA PHE A 122 2.30 10.24 -10.47
C PHE A 122 0.83 10.57 -10.67
N VAL A 123 0.53 11.81 -11.05
CA VAL A 123 -0.84 12.22 -11.36
C VAL A 123 -1.38 11.41 -12.54
N SER A 124 -0.62 11.23 -13.62
CA SER A 124 -1.09 10.46 -14.77
C SER A 124 -1.37 8.99 -14.44
N ILE A 125 -0.53 8.36 -13.62
CA ILE A 125 -0.77 6.97 -13.17
C ILE A 125 -2.03 6.90 -12.31
N ALA A 126 -2.22 7.86 -11.40
CA ALA A 126 -3.40 7.92 -10.56
C ALA A 126 -4.67 8.12 -11.41
N GLU A 127 -4.64 9.03 -12.39
CA GLU A 127 -5.74 9.24 -13.33
C GLU A 127 -6.06 8.00 -14.16
N ASP A 128 -5.06 7.26 -14.63
CA ASP A 128 -5.25 6.00 -15.35
C ASP A 128 -5.93 4.95 -14.49
N VAL A 129 -5.56 4.83 -13.21
CA VAL A 129 -6.23 3.92 -12.27
C VAL A 129 -7.69 4.34 -12.04
N MET A 130 -7.96 5.64 -11.95
CA MET A 130 -9.30 6.20 -11.71
C MET A 130 -10.26 6.05 -12.90
N LYS A 131 -9.77 5.69 -14.10
CA LYS A 131 -10.62 5.39 -15.26
C LYS A 131 -11.36 4.06 -15.15
N ASN A 132 -10.88 3.15 -14.30
CA ASN A 132 -11.51 1.84 -14.11
C ASN A 132 -12.91 2.00 -13.49
N SER A 133 -13.86 1.22 -13.99
CA SER A 133 -15.18 1.10 -13.37
C SER A 133 -15.09 0.43 -11.99
N PRO A 134 -16.07 0.63 -11.10
CA PRO A 134 -16.08 -0.01 -9.78
C PRO A 134 -15.95 -1.54 -9.85
N THR A 135 -16.54 -2.17 -10.86
CA THR A 135 -16.46 -3.61 -11.10
C THR A 135 -15.07 -4.06 -11.53
N GLU A 136 -14.38 -3.28 -12.38
CA GLU A 136 -13.00 -3.57 -12.79
C GLU A 136 -12.03 -3.39 -11.63
N MET A 137 -12.20 -2.33 -10.84
CA MET A 137 -11.42 -2.12 -9.61
C MET A 137 -11.60 -3.28 -8.63
N PHE A 138 -12.84 -3.76 -8.45
CA PHE A 138 -13.13 -4.90 -7.58
C PHE A 138 -12.48 -6.19 -8.09
N ALA A 139 -12.58 -6.50 -9.38
CA ALA A 139 -11.94 -7.68 -9.97
C ALA A 139 -10.40 -7.63 -9.84
N ASN A 140 -9.80 -6.48 -10.13
CA ASN A 140 -8.37 -6.25 -9.98
C ASN A 140 -7.91 -6.38 -8.51
N ALA A 141 -8.73 -5.92 -7.56
CA ALA A 141 -8.48 -6.04 -6.14
C ALA A 141 -8.49 -7.49 -5.66
N ILE A 142 -9.35 -8.36 -6.20
CA ILE A 142 -9.35 -9.80 -5.88
C ILE A 142 -8.01 -10.43 -6.27
N ILE A 143 -7.54 -10.21 -7.50
CA ILE A 143 -6.30 -10.80 -7.99
C ILE A 143 -5.09 -10.27 -7.19
N SER A 144 -5.03 -8.94 -6.96
CA SER A 144 -3.96 -8.35 -6.15
C SER A 144 -3.98 -8.85 -4.71
N GLY A 145 -5.17 -8.95 -4.10
CA GLY A 145 -5.33 -9.46 -2.74
C GLY A 145 -4.89 -10.92 -2.60
N TRP A 146 -5.21 -11.76 -3.60
CA TRP A 146 -4.74 -13.14 -3.64
C TRP A 146 -3.21 -13.24 -3.70
N LEU A 147 -2.56 -12.46 -4.58
CA LEU A 147 -1.10 -12.45 -4.70
C LEU A 147 -0.42 -12.06 -3.38
N VAL A 148 -0.92 -11.00 -2.72
CA VAL A 148 -0.38 -10.57 -1.42
C VAL A 148 -0.62 -11.63 -0.34
N ALA A 149 -1.80 -12.24 -0.31
CA ALA A 149 -2.12 -13.29 0.66
C ALA A 149 -1.25 -14.54 0.49
N THR A 150 -0.80 -14.88 -0.72
CA THR A 150 0.09 -16.03 -0.96
C THR A 150 1.55 -15.80 -0.59
N MET A 151 1.95 -14.54 -0.40
CA MET A 151 3.32 -14.17 -0.06
C MET A 151 3.61 -14.30 1.44
N VAL A 152 2.56 -14.31 2.27
CA VAL A 152 2.58 -14.31 3.74
C VAL A 152 2.31 -15.71 4.25
#